data_AF-A0A1D8JDB7-F1
#
_entry.id   AF-A0A1D8JDB7-F1
#
_cell.length_a   1.000
_cell.length_b   1.000
_cell.length_c   1.000
_cell.angle_alpha   90.00
_cell.angle_beta   90.00
_cell.angle_gamma   90.00
#
_symmetry.space_group_name_H-M   'P 1'
#
loop_
_entity.id
_entity.type
_entity.pdbx_description
1 polymer ?
#
loop_
_entity_poly.entity_id
_entity_poly.type
_entity_poly.pdbx_seq_one_letter_code
_entity_poly.pdbx_strand_id
1 'polypeptide(L)'
;MKEEKYVMTDEPYETIDIKKLPKLDDKTRYSLRSEFITGLSLSIVYFIFIFSVPALNWFKPDWAFAKMFGGMSYSWFLTTLVAMAMAFIIAYLHTKLYERWEMKSLQANLKEKKEKSIQASLLDNKEEVLSAQVSKEESVL
;
A
#
# COMPACT_ATOMS: atom_id res chain seq x y z
N MET A 1 -31.16 4.14 0.54
CA MET A 1 -30.01 3.38 1.08
C MET A 1 -30.51 2.61 2.29
N LYS A 2 -30.25 1.30 2.39
CA LYS A 2 -30.64 0.51 3.57
C LYS A 2 -29.45 0.49 4.52
N GLU A 3 -29.65 0.95 5.75
CA GLU A 3 -28.65 0.94 6.80
C GLU A 3 -28.50 -0.49 7.34
N GLU A 4 -27.30 -1.06 7.23
CA GLU A 4 -26.99 -2.37 7.82
C GLU A 4 -26.85 -2.21 9.34
N LYS A 5 -27.84 -2.72 10.08
CA LYS A 5 -27.82 -2.78 11.54
C LYS A 5 -26.79 -3.83 12.00
N TYR A 6 -25.69 -3.37 12.59
CA TYR A 6 -24.76 -4.23 13.30
C TYR A 6 -25.39 -4.64 14.65
N VAL A 7 -25.64 -5.93 14.83
CA VAL A 7 -26.12 -6.49 16.09
C VAL A 7 -24.89 -6.86 16.93
N MET A 8 -24.60 -6.07 17.96
CA MET A 8 -23.62 -6.45 18.97
C MET A 8 -24.20 -7.60 19.78
N THR A 9 -23.56 -8.76 19.74
CA THR A 9 -23.93 -9.94 20.53
C THR A 9 -22.82 -10.16 21.56
N ASP A 10 -23.18 -10.13 22.85
CA ASP A 10 -22.25 -10.31 23.98
C ASP A 10 -21.96 -11.80 24.29
N GLU A 11 -22.25 -12.70 23.36
CA GLU A 11 -22.10 -14.14 23.58
C GLU A 11 -20.63 -14.59 23.35
N PRO A 12 -20.07 -15.44 24.22
CA PRO A 12 -18.73 -15.99 24.04
C PRO A 12 -18.72 -16.88 22.80
N TYR A 13 -18.21 -16.33 21.72
CA TYR A 13 -18.27 -16.96 20.43
C TYR A 13 -17.16 -18.06 20.35
N GLU A 14 -17.55 -19.32 20.13
CA GLU A 14 -16.61 -20.43 19.93
C GLU A 14 -16.15 -20.47 18.45
N THR A 15 -14.89 -20.09 18.19
CA THR A 15 -14.09 -20.28 16.95
C THR A 15 -14.54 -19.59 15.65
N ILE A 16 -13.92 -18.44 15.30
CA ILE A 16 -14.45 -17.48 14.32
C ILE A 16 -14.32 -18.24 13.01
N ASP A 17 -15.47 -18.56 12.40
CA ASP A 17 -15.46 -19.21 11.10
C ASP A 17 -15.03 -18.18 10.06
N ILE A 18 -13.72 -18.19 9.75
CA ILE A 18 -13.03 -17.31 8.80
C ILE A 18 -13.70 -17.28 7.42
N LYS A 19 -14.52 -18.28 7.08
CA LYS A 19 -15.28 -18.34 5.83
C LYS A 19 -16.55 -17.49 5.83
N LYS A 20 -17.08 -17.12 7.01
CA LYS A 20 -18.27 -16.27 7.18
C LYS A 20 -17.94 -14.78 7.31
N LEU A 21 -16.67 -14.43 7.45
CA LEU A 21 -16.24 -13.03 7.48
C LEU A 21 -16.41 -12.39 6.10
N PRO A 22 -16.92 -11.14 6.03
CA PRO A 22 -16.96 -10.40 4.77
C PRO A 22 -15.54 -10.29 4.20
N LYS A 23 -15.40 -10.45 2.89
CA LYS A 23 -14.11 -10.31 2.22
C LYS A 23 -13.54 -8.94 2.55
N LEU A 24 -12.29 -8.92 3.01
CA LEU A 24 -11.58 -7.70 3.37
C LEU A 24 -11.58 -6.74 2.16
N ASP A 25 -11.96 -5.48 2.39
CA ASP A 25 -11.98 -4.45 1.34
C ASP A 25 -10.65 -4.41 0.60
N ASP A 26 -10.70 -4.32 -0.73
CA ASP A 26 -9.52 -4.45 -1.58
C ASP A 26 -8.47 -3.36 -1.28
N LYS A 27 -8.90 -2.18 -0.80
CA LYS A 27 -7.96 -1.12 -0.34
C LYS A 27 -7.27 -1.53 0.95
N THR A 28 -8.02 -2.03 1.94
CA THR A 28 -7.46 -2.48 3.22
C THR A 28 -6.49 -3.64 3.04
N ARG A 29 -6.85 -4.63 2.21
CA ARG A 29 -5.99 -5.78 1.92
C ARG A 29 -4.67 -5.36 1.27
N TYR A 30 -4.70 -4.35 0.40
CA TYR A 30 -3.51 -3.82 -0.25
C TYR A 30 -2.62 -3.02 0.71
N SER A 31 -3.20 -2.14 1.55
CA SER A 31 -2.44 -1.40 2.58
C SER A 31 -1.74 -2.37 3.53
N LEU A 32 -2.50 -3.34 4.05
CA LEU A 32 -2.00 -4.35 4.97
C LEU A 32 -0.83 -5.14 4.36
N ARG A 33 -0.95 -5.54 3.08
CA ARG A 33 0.12 -6.27 2.39
C ARG A 33 1.38 -5.42 2.20
N SER A 34 1.22 -4.12 1.97
CA SER A 34 2.34 -3.20 1.75
C SER A 34 3.11 -2.89 3.04
N GLU A 35 2.39 -2.72 4.14
CA GLU A 35 2.96 -2.59 5.49
C GLU A 35 3.60 -3.90 5.95
N PHE A 36 2.96 -5.03 5.65
CA PHE A 36 3.51 -6.36 5.96
C PHE A 36 4.82 -6.64 5.21
N ILE A 37 4.93 -6.30 3.93
CA ILE A 37 6.18 -6.45 3.16
C ILE A 37 7.28 -5.54 3.73
N THR A 38 6.92 -4.33 4.16
CA THR A 38 7.85 -3.40 4.80
C THR A 38 8.37 -3.96 6.14
N GLY A 39 7.48 -4.46 7.00
CA GLY A 39 7.84 -5.11 8.25
C GLY A 39 8.62 -6.43 8.06
N LEU A 40 8.29 -7.20 7.02
CA LEU A 40 9.01 -8.43 6.67
C LEU A 40 10.44 -8.12 6.19
N SER A 41 10.60 -7.10 5.34
CA SER A 41 11.92 -6.64 4.87
C SER A 41 12.78 -6.17 6.05
N LEU A 42 12.21 -5.41 6.98
CA LEU A 42 12.91 -4.98 8.18
C LEU A 42 13.35 -6.18 9.03
N SER A 43 12.46 -7.16 9.20
CA SER A 43 12.72 -8.39 9.95
C SER A 43 13.87 -9.20 9.35
N ILE A 44 13.91 -9.36 8.02
CA ILE A 44 14.99 -10.09 7.33
C ILE A 44 16.34 -9.40 7.55
N VAL A 45 16.41 -8.07 7.38
CA VAL A 45 17.64 -7.30 7.61
C VAL A 45 18.08 -7.40 9.07
N TYR A 46 17.13 -7.32 10.01
CA TYR A 46 17.39 -7.43 11.43
C TYR A 46 17.91 -8.83 11.82
N PHE A 47 17.37 -9.89 11.22
CA PHE A 47 17.90 -11.24 11.41
C PHE A 47 19.32 -11.38 10.86
N ILE A 48 19.59 -10.89 9.64
CA ILE A 48 20.95 -10.91 9.08
C ILE A 48 21.92 -10.17 10.02
N PHE A 49 21.49 -9.04 10.59
CA PHE A 49 22.29 -8.29 11.56
C PHE A 49 22.55 -9.07 12.86
N ILE A 50 21.50 -9.60 13.48
CA ILE A 50 21.64 -10.40 14.71
C ILE A 50 22.52 -11.61 14.47
N PHE A 51 22.41 -12.27 13.32
CA PHE A 51 23.25 -13.41 12.96
C PHE A 51 24.68 -13.01 12.59
N SER A 52 24.89 -11.78 12.11
CA SER A 52 26.23 -11.30 11.77
C SER A 52 27.14 -11.19 13.00
N VAL A 53 26.60 -10.85 14.18
CA VAL A 53 27.37 -10.72 15.43
C VAL A 53 27.97 -12.06 15.89
N PRO A 54 27.20 -13.15 16.10
CA PRO A 54 27.75 -14.44 16.45
C PRO A 54 28.57 -15.03 15.30
N ALA A 55 28.22 -14.81 14.03
CA ALA A 55 29.03 -15.26 12.90
C ALA A 55 30.43 -14.62 12.92
N LEU A 56 30.53 -13.31 13.15
CA LEU A 56 31.80 -12.60 13.26
C LEU A 56 32.57 -13.00 14.52
N ASN A 57 31.87 -13.17 15.64
CA ASN A 57 32.44 -13.65 16.89
C ASN A 57 33.04 -15.06 16.75
N TRP A 58 32.42 -15.93 15.94
CA TRP A 58 32.90 -17.29 15.69
C TRP A 58 34.08 -17.33 14.71
N PHE A 59 34.09 -16.49 13.68
CA PHE A 59 35.13 -16.52 12.65
C PHE A 59 36.41 -15.77 13.03
N LYS A 60 36.30 -14.61 13.72
CA LYS A 60 37.44 -13.74 14.04
C LYS A 60 37.16 -12.95 15.34
N PRO A 61 37.21 -13.56 16.53
CA PRO A 61 36.93 -12.89 17.80
C PRO A 61 37.88 -11.70 18.06
N ASP A 62 39.17 -11.85 17.74
CA ASP A 62 40.16 -10.77 17.90
C ASP A 62 39.86 -9.54 17.03
N TRP A 63 39.18 -9.73 15.88
CA TRP A 63 38.80 -8.63 14.99
C TRP A 63 37.52 -7.95 15.45
N ALA A 64 36.54 -8.70 15.96
CA ALA A 64 35.28 -8.15 16.47
C ALA A 64 35.48 -7.20 17.67
N PHE A 65 36.50 -7.47 18.49
CA PHE A 65 36.92 -6.64 19.63
C PHE A 65 38.11 -5.72 19.32
N ALA A 66 38.71 -5.81 18.12
CA ALA A 66 39.77 -4.90 17.74
C ALA A 66 39.25 -3.47 17.76
N LYS A 67 39.97 -2.60 18.47
CA LYS A 67 39.68 -1.17 18.53
C LYS A 67 40.15 -0.53 17.24
N MET A 68 39.22 0.10 16.53
CA MET A 68 39.51 0.97 15.39
C MET A 68 39.79 2.40 15.87
N PHE A 69 40.15 3.28 14.93
CA PHE A 69 40.44 4.69 15.20
C PHE A 69 39.31 5.35 16.01
N GLY A 70 39.65 5.99 17.13
CA GLY A 70 38.70 6.64 18.03
C GLY A 70 38.13 5.77 19.17
N GLY A 71 38.58 4.52 19.32
CA GLY A 71 38.20 3.66 20.45
C GLY A 71 36.91 2.84 20.25
N MET A 72 36.28 2.96 19.07
CA MET A 72 35.12 2.16 18.67
C MET A 72 35.56 0.77 18.17
N SER A 73 34.87 -0.29 18.58
CA SER A 73 35.16 -1.64 18.08
C SER A 73 34.55 -1.87 16.69
N TYR A 74 35.06 -2.85 15.94
CA TYR A 74 34.48 -3.24 14.64
C TYR A 74 33.00 -3.63 14.76
N SER A 75 32.60 -4.25 15.87
CA SER A 75 31.20 -4.57 16.14
C SER A 75 30.32 -3.32 16.19
N TRP A 76 30.81 -2.26 16.85
CA TRP A 76 30.12 -0.98 16.92
C TRP A 76 30.08 -0.26 15.56
N PHE A 77 31.15 -0.32 14.78
CA PHE A 77 31.17 0.24 13.42
C PHE A 77 30.22 -0.49 12.46
N LEU A 78 30.14 -1.81 12.53
CA LEU A 78 29.22 -2.58 11.70
C LEU A 78 27.76 -2.31 12.08
N THR A 79 27.49 -2.15 13.38
CA THR A 79 26.16 -1.80 13.87
C THR A 79 25.68 -0.46 13.30
N THR A 80 26.54 0.56 13.26
CA THR A 80 26.17 1.86 12.69
C THR A 80 26.00 1.81 11.18
N LEU A 81 26.82 1.05 10.47
CA LEU A 81 26.67 0.81 9.03
C LEU A 81 25.31 0.18 8.71
N VAL A 82 24.91 -0.82 9.49
CA VAL A 82 23.62 -1.50 9.33
C VAL A 82 22.46 -0.61 9.71
N ALA A 83 22.56 0.18 10.79
CA ALA A 83 21.55 1.17 11.15
C ALA A 83 21.36 2.21 10.04
N MET A 84 22.45 2.65 9.40
CA MET A 84 22.39 3.55 8.24
C MET A 84 21.68 2.88 7.06
N ALA A 85 22.00 1.62 6.77
CA ALA A 85 21.30 0.86 5.72
C ALA A 85 19.80 0.72 6.02
N MET A 86 19.40 0.44 7.27
CA MET A 86 17.99 0.41 7.68
C MET A 86 17.29 1.74 7.42
N ALA A 87 17.92 2.86 7.76
CA ALA A 87 17.35 4.18 7.54
C ALA A 87 17.07 4.44 6.04
N PHE A 88 18.00 4.06 5.15
CA PHE A 88 17.81 4.17 3.71
C PHE A 88 16.71 3.24 3.17
N ILE A 89 16.61 2.01 3.67
CA ILE A 89 15.56 1.07 3.24
C ILE A 89 14.19 1.60 3.62
N ILE A 90 14.04 2.12 4.85
CA ILE A 90 12.78 2.72 5.31
C ILE A 90 12.46 3.95 4.46
N ALA A 91 13.43 4.83 4.20
CA ALA A 91 13.24 6.00 3.35
C ALA A 91 12.83 5.62 1.91
N TYR A 92 13.51 4.64 1.31
CA TYR A 92 13.18 4.16 -0.03
C TYR A 92 11.78 3.57 -0.11
N LEU A 93 11.40 2.73 0.86
CA LEU A 93 10.06 2.17 0.95
C LEU A 93 9.02 3.28 1.15
N HIS A 94 9.30 4.25 2.03
CA HIS A 94 8.43 5.39 2.25
C HIS A 94 8.19 6.18 0.95
N THR A 95 9.23 6.45 0.15
CA THR A 95 9.09 7.14 -1.14
C THR A 95 8.36 6.31 -2.19
N LYS A 96 8.75 5.04 -2.38
CA LYS A 96 8.15 4.14 -3.40
C LYS A 96 6.69 3.82 -3.12
N LEU A 97 6.28 3.73 -1.86
CA LEU A 97 4.87 3.55 -1.51
C LEU A 97 4.09 4.81 -1.87
N TYR A 98 4.61 5.99 -1.51
CA TYR A 98 3.90 7.25 -1.66
C TYR A 98 3.57 7.57 -3.13
N GLU A 99 4.54 7.44 -4.03
CA GLU A 99 4.35 7.69 -5.47
C GLU A 99 3.26 6.79 -6.08
N ARG A 100 3.11 5.57 -5.56
CA ARG A 100 2.15 4.59 -6.09
C ARG A 100 0.70 4.93 -5.73
N TRP A 101 0.49 5.63 -4.62
CA TRP A 101 -0.83 6.02 -4.14
C TRP A 101 -1.33 7.24 -4.89
N GLU A 102 -0.46 8.23 -5.10
CA GLU A 102 -0.77 9.45 -5.82
C GLU A 102 -1.13 9.16 -7.29
N MET A 103 -0.36 8.29 -7.96
CA MET A 103 -0.65 7.93 -9.36
C MET A 103 -1.96 7.14 -9.53
N LYS A 104 -2.31 6.26 -8.58
CA LYS A 104 -3.57 5.49 -8.66
C LYS A 104 -4.79 6.35 -8.37
N SER A 105 -4.72 7.24 -7.37
CA SER A 105 -5.82 8.14 -7.05
C SER A 105 -6.06 9.14 -8.18
N LEU A 106 -5.00 9.66 -8.80
CA LEU A 106 -5.10 10.56 -9.95
C LEU A 106 -5.72 9.86 -11.16
N GLN A 107 -5.31 8.62 -11.47
CA GLN A 107 -5.90 7.88 -12.59
C GLN A 107 -7.37 7.53 -12.38
N ALA A 108 -7.79 7.20 -11.16
CA ALA A 108 -9.20 6.95 -10.85
C ALA A 108 -10.06 8.20 -11.07
N ASN A 109 -9.61 9.36 -10.58
CA ASN A 109 -10.28 10.65 -10.77
C ASN A 109 -10.34 11.06 -12.25
N LEU A 110 -9.26 10.83 -13.01
CA LEU A 110 -9.22 11.09 -14.46
C LEU A 110 -10.21 10.21 -15.22
N LYS A 111 -10.35 8.94 -14.83
CA LYS A 111 -11.28 8.00 -15.47
C LYS A 111 -12.74 8.42 -15.22
N GLU A 112 -13.06 8.80 -13.99
CA GLU A 112 -14.39 9.29 -13.62
C GLU A 112 -14.74 10.60 -14.34
N LYS A 113 -13.77 11.53 -14.44
CA LYS A 113 -13.94 12.77 -15.19
C LYS A 113 -14.18 12.52 -16.67
N LYS A 114 -13.47 11.53 -17.25
CA LYS A 114 -13.63 11.13 -18.66
C LYS A 114 -15.01 10.50 -18.90
N GLU A 115 -15.47 9.59 -18.05
CA GLU A 115 -16.81 8.99 -18.17
C GLU A 115 -17.92 10.03 -18.06
N LYS A 116 -17.81 10.98 -17.10
CA LYS A 116 -18.77 12.09 -16.98
C LYS A 116 -18.79 12.98 -18.23
N SER A 117 -17.63 13.27 -18.82
CA SER A 117 -17.56 14.06 -20.06
C SER A 117 -18.15 13.35 -21.28
N ILE A 118 -18.00 12.01 -21.35
CA ILE A 118 -18.58 11.19 -22.43
C ILE A 118 -20.10 11.10 -22.26
N GLN A 119 -20.61 10.95 -21.04
CA GLN A 119 -22.05 10.93 -20.80
C GLN A 119 -22.71 12.28 -21.07
N ALA A 120 -22.06 13.39 -20.70
CA ALA A 120 -22.57 14.73 -21.00
C ALA A 120 -22.67 14.99 -22.51
N SER A 121 -21.64 14.60 -23.28
CA SER A 121 -21.64 14.74 -24.74
C SER A 121 -22.63 13.80 -25.44
N LEU A 122 -22.89 12.60 -24.91
CA LEU A 122 -23.91 11.69 -25.43
C LEU A 122 -25.34 12.18 -25.15
N LEU A 123 -25.58 12.84 -24.01
CA LEU A 123 -26.88 13.44 -23.70
C LEU A 123 -27.17 14.62 -24.64
N ASP A 124 -26.19 15.48 -24.86
CA ASP A 124 -26.29 16.66 -25.74
C ASP A 124 -26.60 16.25 -27.20
N ASN A 125 -25.87 15.24 -27.71
CA ASN A 125 -26.11 14.69 -29.05
C ASN A 125 -27.51 14.04 -29.16
N LYS A 126 -27.98 13.38 -28.09
CA LYS A 126 -29.29 12.74 -28.08
C LYS A 126 -30.44 13.76 -28.11
N GLU A 127 -30.30 14.91 -27.45
CA GLU A 127 -31.27 16.01 -27.50
C GLU A 127 -31.29 16.71 -28.87
N GLU A 128 -30.13 16.87 -29.51
CA GLU A 128 -30.02 17.41 -30.87
C GLU A 128 -30.68 16.50 -31.92
N VAL A 129 -30.51 15.18 -31.79
CA VAL A 129 -31.14 14.20 -32.69
C VAL A 129 -32.66 14.10 -32.46
N LEU A 130 -33.12 14.23 -31.21
CA LEU A 130 -34.56 14.20 -30.90
C LEU A 130 -35.27 15.43 -31.44
N SER A 131 -34.68 16.62 -31.29
CA SER A 131 -35.23 17.87 -31.82
C SER A 131 -35.25 17.89 -33.35
N ALA A 132 -34.25 17.30 -34.02
CA ALA A 132 -34.23 17.13 -35.47
C ALA A 132 -35.28 16.13 -36.00
N GLN A 133 -35.62 15.08 -35.23
CA GLN A 133 -36.66 14.11 -35.59
C GLN A 133 -38.07 14.67 -35.38
N VAL A 134 -38.31 15.35 -34.26
CA VAL A 134 -39.61 16.00 -33.96
C VAL A 134 -39.92 17.10 -34.97
N SER A 135 -38.92 17.90 -35.37
CA SER A 135 -39.08 18.91 -36.41
C SER A 135 -39.37 18.32 -37.80
N LYS A 136 -38.96 17.07 -38.07
CA LYS A 136 -39.27 16.40 -39.34
C LYS A 136 -40.68 15.82 -39.35
N GLU A 137 -41.16 15.23 -38.26
CA GLU A 137 -42.54 14.72 -38.20
C GLU A 137 -43.59 15.85 -38.28
N GLU A 138 -43.32 17.01 -37.69
CA GLU A 138 -44.25 18.15 -37.73
C GLU A 138 -44.36 18.80 -39.13
N SER A 139 -43.41 18.54 -40.03
CA SER A 139 -43.43 19.03 -41.42
C SER A 139 -44.17 18.11 -42.42
N VAL A 140 -44.62 16.94 -41.95
CA VAL A 140 -45.26 15.90 -42.80
C VAL A 140 -46.78 15.80 -42.53
N LEU A 141 -47.30 16.51 -41.51
CA LEU A 141 -48.73 16.72 -41.22
C LEU A 141 -49.24 18.03 -41.82
#